data_AF-A0A843MD16-F1
#
_entry.id   AF-A0A843MD16-F1
#
_cell.length_a   1.000
_cell.length_b   1.000
_cell.length_c   1.000
_cell.angle_alpha   90.00
_cell.angle_beta   90.00
_cell.angle_gamma   90.00
#
_symmetry.space_group_name_H-M   'P 1'
#
loop_
_entity.id
_entity.type
_entity.pdbx_description
1 polymer ?
#
loop_
_entity_poly.entity_id
_entity_poly.type
_entity_poly.pdbx_seq_one_letter_code
_entity_poly.pdbx_strand_id
1 'polypeptide(L)'
;MQKKAVLTGAGILLILAVILTAGCVEADTSKQPGVELVVIASGMQVNSLVLGQTDCAINWQPNVAAAEVSGVGKVICDARDLPRNDGKTWTEHPCCVFGANEEALKNRDLAVVLTALLMKADEYITRHPERAAADAANWIYGDTDPVFGNITVKGTDVTQASIPTIHFTTEVTDKWRDDVYTFIQIYRSIGSLIDTLKSTSRKETEAIIYDQSIYQAAKEAAASGVYPTPKPADEIKIGYLLSDHDAPLFVLVKEWEYFKENGNTYLKPEEEKSGQVERAGLYVNGQKICEVSFVQGNAGPNLTTMMQTNSIQYAVAGLTPFLSSIDTRKGLKILAPVMTEGSALITTANAPVNNWKEFVAWAKKRSAEGNPLLIAIPEANTIQDLMLKNALSTEGIRFYDEGSITFFYPDSENQTGNISVNIYHLNNIHLL
;
A
#
# COMPACT_ATOMS: atom_id res chain seq x y z
N MET A 1 55.71 13.68 59.60
CA MET A 1 56.32 14.89 59.00
C MET A 1 56.68 14.59 57.55
N GLN A 2 56.15 15.38 56.60
CA GLN A 2 56.69 15.78 55.28
C GLN A 2 57.51 14.75 54.45
N LYS A 3 57.26 14.46 53.16
CA LYS A 3 56.84 15.31 52.02
C LYS A 3 56.42 14.42 50.82
N LYS A 4 55.57 14.97 49.96
CA LYS A 4 55.15 14.48 48.64
C LYS A 4 56.34 14.37 47.66
N ALA A 5 56.29 13.39 46.75
CA ALA A 5 56.77 13.53 45.38
C ALA A 5 55.89 12.68 44.44
N VAL A 6 55.45 13.34 43.37
CA VAL A 6 54.58 12.90 42.28
C VAL A 6 55.38 12.01 41.31
N LEU A 7 54.80 10.92 40.80
CA LEU A 7 55.05 10.52 39.41
C LEU A 7 53.77 9.89 38.81
N THR A 8 53.16 10.70 37.97
CA THR A 8 52.09 10.44 37.01
C THR A 8 52.56 9.54 35.87
N GLY A 9 51.65 8.71 35.34
CA GLY A 9 51.66 8.32 33.92
C GLY A 9 52.39 7.04 33.55
N ALA A 10 51.76 5.88 33.74
CA ALA A 10 52.17 4.62 33.08
C ALA A 10 51.00 3.65 32.81
N GLY A 11 49.79 4.18 32.57
CA GLY A 11 48.58 3.36 32.39
C GLY A 11 47.78 3.62 31.11
N ILE A 12 48.24 4.50 30.20
CA ILE A 12 47.50 4.87 28.97
C ILE A 12 48.43 4.87 27.75
N LEU A 13 49.32 3.88 27.63
CA LEU A 13 50.26 3.81 26.49
C LEU A 13 50.41 2.40 25.90
N LEU A 14 49.41 1.52 26.11
CA LEU A 14 49.42 0.15 25.59
C LEU A 14 48.14 -0.25 24.82
N ILE A 15 47.33 0.73 24.40
CA ILE A 15 46.18 0.53 23.48
C ILE A 15 46.26 1.51 22.29
N LEU A 16 47.47 1.86 21.84
CA LEU A 16 47.68 2.80 20.72
C LEU A 16 48.74 2.32 19.73
N ALA A 17 49.02 1.02 19.68
CA ALA A 17 50.06 0.45 18.82
C ALA A 17 49.62 -0.79 18.02
N VAL A 18 48.33 -0.97 17.75
CA VAL A 18 47.87 -1.95 16.75
C VAL A 18 46.75 -1.29 15.93
N ILE A 19 46.88 -1.38 14.60
CA ILE A 19 46.05 -0.76 13.54
C ILE A 19 46.52 0.63 13.09
N LEU A 20 47.79 0.71 12.69
CA LEU A 20 48.24 1.59 11.61
C LEU A 20 49.02 0.75 10.59
N THR A 21 48.33 -0.25 10.03
CA THR A 21 48.61 -0.70 8.67
C THR A 21 47.35 -0.37 7.88
N ALA A 22 47.33 0.85 7.34
CA ALA A 22 46.49 1.20 6.21
C ALA A 22 46.93 0.33 5.02
N GLY A 23 46.49 -0.93 5.02
CA GLY A 23 46.20 -1.60 3.78
C GLY A 23 44.95 -0.94 3.25
N CYS A 24 45.04 -0.34 2.07
CA CYS A 24 43.87 -0.12 1.24
C CYS A 24 43.20 -1.49 1.05
N VAL A 25 42.24 -1.81 1.91
CA VAL A 25 41.22 -2.78 1.54
C VAL A 25 40.42 -2.01 0.49
N GLU A 26 40.70 -2.25 -0.79
CA GLU A 26 39.70 -1.98 -1.81
C GLU A 26 38.44 -2.67 -1.32
N ALA A 27 37.48 -1.88 -0.85
CA ALA A 27 36.17 -2.40 -0.54
C ALA A 27 35.73 -3.15 -1.78
N ASP A 28 35.42 -4.44 -1.63
CA ASP A 28 34.89 -5.23 -2.73
C ASP A 28 33.54 -4.62 -3.10
N THR A 29 33.57 -3.68 -4.06
CA THR A 29 32.39 -2.97 -4.57
C THR A 29 31.38 -3.93 -5.18
N SER A 30 31.78 -5.18 -5.43
CA SER A 30 30.87 -6.25 -5.84
C SER A 30 29.93 -6.72 -4.72
N LYS A 31 30.06 -6.23 -3.48
CA LYS A 31 29.20 -6.59 -2.33
C LYS A 31 28.39 -5.42 -1.74
N GLN A 32 28.66 -4.18 -2.14
CA GLN A 32 27.92 -3.01 -1.66
C GLN A 32 26.55 -2.96 -2.38
N PRO A 33 25.43 -2.74 -1.68
CA PRO A 33 24.15 -2.56 -2.34
C PRO A 33 24.16 -1.27 -3.17
N GLY A 34 23.39 -1.27 -4.26
CA GLY A 34 23.10 -0.07 -5.03
C GLY A 34 22.21 0.91 -4.26
N VAL A 35 21.25 0.37 -3.51
CA VAL A 35 20.36 1.07 -2.58
C VAL A 35 20.03 0.19 -1.38
N GLU A 36 19.68 0.79 -0.26
CA GLU A 36 19.18 0.10 0.94
C GLU A 36 17.69 0.38 1.11
N LEU A 37 16.91 -0.66 1.41
CA LEU A 37 15.46 -0.55 1.66
C LEU A 37 15.21 -0.69 3.15
N VAL A 38 14.48 0.27 3.73
CA VAL A 38 14.11 0.26 5.15
C VAL A 38 12.61 0.35 5.30
N VAL A 39 12.04 -0.47 6.19
CA VAL A 39 10.61 -0.44 6.48
C VAL A 39 10.31 0.76 7.39
N ILE A 40 9.50 1.68 6.90
CA ILE A 40 8.96 2.79 7.66
C ILE A 40 7.47 2.87 7.35
N ALA A 41 6.64 2.84 8.40
CA ALA A 41 5.20 2.95 8.29
C ALA A 41 4.82 4.14 7.39
N SER A 42 3.89 3.93 6.45
CA SER A 42 3.55 4.89 5.39
C SER A 42 3.37 6.33 5.88
N GLY A 43 2.60 6.55 6.97
CA GLY A 43 2.37 7.88 7.53
C GLY A 43 3.61 8.57 8.13
N MET A 44 4.69 7.83 8.38
CA MET A 44 5.95 8.36 8.92
C MET A 44 7.02 8.62 7.85
N GLN A 45 6.83 8.16 6.61
CA GLN A 45 7.86 8.24 5.58
C GLN A 45 8.21 9.67 5.19
N VAL A 46 7.23 10.57 5.07
CA VAL A 46 7.49 11.98 4.79
C VAL A 46 8.32 12.61 5.90
N ASN A 47 8.02 12.31 7.17
CA ASN A 47 8.83 12.75 8.30
C ASN A 47 10.26 12.16 8.28
N SER A 48 10.44 10.94 7.80
CA SER A 48 11.78 10.36 7.65
C SER A 48 12.64 11.12 6.64
N LEU A 49 12.04 11.67 5.58
CA LEU A 49 12.71 12.58 4.64
C LEU A 49 13.08 13.91 5.32
N VAL A 50 12.16 14.51 6.09
CA VAL A 50 12.42 15.76 6.84
C VAL A 50 13.60 15.61 7.80
N LEU A 51 13.66 14.47 8.51
CA LEU A 51 14.69 14.20 9.50
C LEU A 51 16.02 13.74 8.88
N GLY A 52 16.10 13.60 7.54
CA GLY A 52 17.27 13.07 6.85
C GLY A 52 17.57 11.60 7.21
N GLN A 53 16.56 10.87 7.69
CA GLN A 53 16.67 9.45 8.01
C GLN A 53 16.62 8.57 6.77
N THR A 54 16.03 9.06 5.68
CA THR A 54 15.99 8.39 4.37
C THR A 54 16.22 9.41 3.26
N ASP A 55 16.78 8.95 2.13
CA ASP A 55 16.99 9.77 0.95
C ASP A 55 15.76 9.80 0.04
N CYS A 56 15.02 8.69 0.00
CA CYS A 56 13.82 8.50 -0.82
C CYS A 56 12.76 7.71 -0.04
N ALA A 57 11.52 7.74 -0.54
CA ALA A 57 10.44 6.88 -0.06
C ALA A 57 9.54 6.49 -1.24
N ILE A 58 9.09 5.23 -1.30
CA ILE A 58 7.97 4.86 -2.17
C ILE A 58 6.71 4.75 -1.34
N ASN A 59 5.70 5.54 -1.68
CA ASN A 59 4.48 5.65 -0.89
C ASN A 59 3.25 5.83 -1.77
N TRP A 60 2.08 5.73 -1.16
CA TRP A 60 0.81 6.02 -1.78
C TRP A 60 0.22 7.34 -1.29
N GLN A 61 -0.76 7.82 -2.04
CA GLN A 61 -1.58 8.97 -1.70
C GLN A 61 -2.36 8.77 -0.38
N PRO A 62 -2.57 9.81 0.45
CA PRO A 62 -2.24 11.22 0.23
C PRO A 62 -0.80 11.58 0.60
N ASN A 63 0.05 10.63 1.04
CA ASN A 63 1.38 10.94 1.57
C ASN A 63 2.33 11.49 0.50
N VAL A 64 2.17 11.08 -0.76
CA VAL A 64 2.93 11.62 -1.89
C VAL A 64 2.61 13.10 -2.07
N ALA A 65 1.32 13.44 -2.18
CA ALA A 65 0.87 14.83 -2.26
C ALA A 65 1.29 15.63 -1.01
N ALA A 66 1.25 15.03 0.18
CA ALA A 66 1.66 15.69 1.40
C ALA A 66 3.14 16.12 1.37
N ALA A 67 4.02 15.30 0.78
CA ALA A 67 5.43 15.63 0.60
C ALA A 67 5.62 16.84 -0.35
N GLU A 68 4.84 16.91 -1.44
CA GLU A 68 4.90 18.00 -2.42
C GLU A 68 4.29 19.29 -1.89
N VAL A 69 3.07 19.23 -1.32
CA VAL A 69 2.33 20.37 -0.77
C VAL A 69 3.07 21.01 0.40
N SER A 70 3.75 20.21 1.23
CA SER A 70 4.59 20.73 2.31
C SER A 70 5.92 21.32 1.83
N GLY A 71 6.31 21.09 0.58
CA GLY A 71 7.62 21.48 0.04
C GLY A 71 8.79 20.68 0.62
N VAL A 72 8.51 19.62 1.39
CA VAL A 72 9.53 18.72 1.96
C VAL A 72 10.16 17.86 0.88
N GLY A 73 9.34 17.41 -0.07
CA GLY A 73 9.72 16.45 -1.09
C GLY A 73 9.19 16.77 -2.47
N LYS A 74 9.59 15.93 -3.42
CA LYS A 74 9.12 15.95 -4.81
C LYS A 74 9.03 14.54 -5.36
N VAL A 75 8.15 14.33 -6.34
CA VAL A 75 8.05 13.08 -7.08
C VAL A 75 9.24 12.90 -8.03
N ILE A 76 9.86 11.71 -7.99
CA ILE A 76 10.85 11.25 -8.97
C ILE A 76 10.14 10.52 -10.11
N CYS A 77 9.24 9.60 -9.76
CA CYS A 77 8.59 8.73 -10.72
C CYS A 77 7.26 8.25 -10.13
N ASP A 78 6.17 8.41 -10.87
CA ASP A 78 4.93 7.73 -10.54
C ASP A 78 5.14 6.21 -10.65
N ALA A 79 4.50 5.45 -9.77
CA ALA A 79 4.63 4.00 -9.75
C ALA A 79 4.20 3.37 -11.09
N ARG A 80 3.23 3.97 -11.80
CA ARG A 80 2.78 3.54 -13.13
C ARG A 80 3.90 3.55 -14.19
N ASP A 81 4.88 4.44 -14.00
CA ASP A 81 5.98 4.69 -14.94
C ASP A 81 7.28 3.98 -14.53
N LEU A 82 7.29 3.27 -13.39
CA LEU A 82 8.42 2.45 -13.01
C LEU A 82 8.68 1.37 -14.08
N PRO A 83 9.94 1.13 -14.47
CA PRO A 83 10.25 0.11 -15.46
C PRO A 83 9.91 -1.29 -14.95
N ARG A 84 9.57 -2.16 -15.91
CA ARG A 84 9.36 -3.59 -15.67
C ARG A 84 10.36 -4.43 -16.43
N ASN A 85 10.74 -5.55 -15.82
CA ASN A 85 11.61 -6.55 -16.47
C ASN A 85 11.03 -7.14 -17.77
N ASP A 86 9.70 -7.12 -17.94
CA ASP A 86 9.02 -7.62 -19.14
C ASP A 86 8.84 -6.55 -20.23
N GLY A 87 9.43 -5.35 -20.04
CA GLY A 87 9.33 -4.22 -20.98
C GLY A 87 7.96 -3.54 -21.01
N LYS A 88 7.03 -3.92 -20.12
CA LYS A 88 5.73 -3.26 -19.96
C LYS A 88 5.83 -2.11 -18.94
N THR A 89 4.73 -1.38 -18.77
CA THR A 89 4.54 -0.36 -17.74
C THR A 89 3.61 -0.88 -16.63
N TRP A 90 3.63 -0.25 -15.46
CA TRP A 90 2.68 -0.49 -14.37
C TRP A 90 1.42 0.38 -14.50
N THR A 91 1.12 0.89 -15.70
CA THR A 91 -0.12 1.65 -16.00
C THR A 91 -1.33 0.85 -15.56
N GLU A 92 -2.25 1.48 -14.83
CA GLU A 92 -3.48 0.88 -14.27
C GLU A 92 -3.23 -0.38 -13.42
N HIS A 93 -2.13 -0.44 -12.67
CA HIS A 93 -1.90 -1.56 -11.77
C HIS A 93 -2.97 -1.63 -10.67
N PRO A 94 -3.51 -2.82 -10.35
CA PRO A 94 -4.42 -3.01 -9.23
C PRO A 94 -3.83 -2.49 -7.91
N CYS A 95 -4.63 -1.80 -7.10
CA CYS A 95 -4.22 -1.41 -5.76
C CYS A 95 -5.24 -1.82 -4.68
N CYS A 96 -6.25 -1.00 -4.40
CA CYS A 96 -7.26 -1.32 -3.37
C CYS A 96 -8.44 -2.07 -3.96
N VAL A 97 -9.01 -2.98 -3.15
CA VAL A 97 -10.18 -3.78 -3.47
C VAL A 97 -11.19 -3.73 -2.34
N PHE A 98 -12.45 -3.96 -2.68
CA PHE A 98 -13.51 -4.20 -1.72
C PHE A 98 -13.71 -5.71 -1.57
N GLY A 99 -13.64 -6.20 -0.35
CA GLY A 99 -13.79 -7.62 -0.07
C GLY A 99 -14.75 -7.93 1.07
N ALA A 100 -15.15 -9.20 1.12
CA ALA A 100 -16.12 -9.74 2.07
C ALA A 100 -15.63 -11.08 2.64
N ASN A 101 -15.98 -11.36 3.90
CA ASN A 101 -15.76 -12.66 4.53
C ASN A 101 -16.97 -13.60 4.37
N GLU A 102 -16.86 -14.85 4.83
CA GLU A 102 -17.94 -15.84 4.68
C GLU A 102 -19.24 -15.44 5.41
N GLU A 103 -19.14 -14.73 6.53
CA GLU A 103 -20.32 -14.25 7.26
C GLU A 103 -21.10 -13.24 6.42
N ALA A 104 -20.41 -12.27 5.84
CA ALA A 104 -20.97 -11.29 4.92
C ALA A 104 -21.71 -11.97 3.75
N LEU A 105 -21.10 -13.00 3.18
CA LEU A 105 -21.61 -13.72 2.01
C LEU A 105 -22.84 -14.58 2.28
N LYS A 106 -23.26 -14.76 3.54
CA LYS A 106 -24.57 -15.34 3.88
C LYS A 106 -25.73 -14.43 3.46
N ASN A 107 -25.50 -13.11 3.34
CA ASN A 107 -26.46 -12.13 2.85
C ASN A 107 -25.99 -11.57 1.50
N ARG A 108 -26.10 -12.39 0.45
CA ARG A 108 -25.56 -12.07 -0.89
C ARG A 108 -26.12 -10.78 -1.47
N ASP A 109 -27.41 -10.51 -1.27
CA ASP A 109 -28.05 -9.29 -1.74
C ASP A 109 -27.46 -8.04 -1.09
N LEU A 110 -27.06 -8.12 0.19
CA LEU A 110 -26.38 -7.02 0.87
C LEU A 110 -24.99 -6.76 0.28
N ALA A 111 -24.24 -7.83 -0.02
CA ALA A 111 -22.95 -7.71 -0.70
C ALA A 111 -23.08 -7.11 -2.11
N VAL A 112 -24.13 -7.48 -2.85
CA VAL A 112 -24.47 -6.88 -4.15
C VAL A 112 -24.75 -5.39 -4.01
N VAL A 113 -25.59 -4.99 -3.04
CA VAL A 113 -25.93 -3.58 -2.79
C VAL A 113 -24.70 -2.74 -2.45
N LEU A 114 -23.87 -3.19 -1.50
CA LEU A 114 -22.67 -2.45 -1.09
C LEU A 114 -21.66 -2.31 -2.23
N THR A 115 -21.48 -3.38 -3.01
CA THR A 115 -20.61 -3.34 -4.20
C THR A 115 -21.15 -2.37 -5.26
N ALA A 116 -22.46 -2.38 -5.49
CA ALA A 116 -23.11 -1.45 -6.44
C ALA A 116 -23.04 0.01 -5.97
N LEU A 117 -23.12 0.25 -4.66
CA LEU A 117 -22.91 1.59 -4.09
C LEU A 117 -21.48 2.08 -4.35
N LEU A 118 -20.45 1.24 -4.15
CA LEU A 118 -19.07 1.62 -4.48
C LEU A 118 -18.89 1.95 -5.96
N MET A 119 -19.57 1.24 -6.87
CA MET A 119 -19.60 1.60 -8.31
C MET A 119 -20.22 2.98 -8.55
N LYS A 120 -21.24 3.36 -7.78
CA LYS A 120 -21.82 4.72 -7.84
C LYS A 120 -20.93 5.78 -7.23
N ALA A 121 -20.15 5.43 -6.21
CA ALA A 121 -19.18 6.33 -5.61
C ALA A 121 -18.04 6.66 -6.58
N ASP A 122 -17.54 5.64 -7.29
CA ASP A 122 -16.57 5.77 -8.38
C ASP A 122 -17.06 6.76 -9.46
N GLU A 123 -18.29 6.58 -9.95
CA GLU A 123 -18.92 7.53 -10.86
C GLU A 123 -19.03 8.96 -10.28
N TYR A 124 -19.35 9.09 -8.99
CA TYR A 124 -19.47 10.40 -8.33
C TYR A 124 -18.11 11.10 -8.25
N ILE A 125 -17.08 10.40 -7.78
CA ILE A 125 -15.73 10.96 -7.61
C ILE A 125 -15.19 11.46 -8.95
N THR A 126 -15.40 10.68 -10.01
CA THR A 126 -15.02 11.07 -11.38
C THR A 126 -15.67 12.38 -11.83
N ARG A 127 -16.93 12.64 -11.42
CA ARG A 127 -17.67 13.86 -11.79
C ARG A 127 -17.44 15.03 -10.81
N HIS A 128 -17.05 14.73 -9.57
CA HIS A 128 -16.95 15.70 -8.47
C HIS A 128 -15.64 15.56 -7.68
N PRO A 129 -14.47 15.61 -8.33
CA PRO A 129 -13.19 15.33 -7.67
C PRO A 129 -12.85 16.30 -6.53
N GLU A 130 -13.25 17.58 -6.64
CA GLU A 130 -13.05 18.57 -5.57
C GLU A 130 -13.89 18.28 -4.32
N ARG A 131 -15.12 17.79 -4.50
CA ARG A 131 -15.98 17.37 -3.37
C ARG A 131 -15.44 16.11 -2.72
N ALA A 132 -15.03 15.13 -3.53
CA ALA A 132 -14.37 13.93 -3.04
C ALA A 132 -13.09 14.24 -2.24
N ALA A 133 -12.28 15.21 -2.70
CA ALA A 133 -11.12 15.68 -1.95
C ALA A 133 -11.51 16.31 -0.61
N ALA A 134 -12.52 17.18 -0.59
CA ALA A 134 -13.00 17.77 0.66
C ALA A 134 -13.53 16.72 1.65
N ASP A 135 -14.29 15.73 1.17
CA ASP A 135 -14.81 14.62 1.99
C ASP A 135 -13.68 13.77 2.55
N ALA A 136 -12.70 13.41 1.71
CA ALA A 136 -11.52 12.68 2.12
C ALA A 136 -10.69 13.48 3.15
N ALA A 137 -10.52 14.79 2.95
CA ALA A 137 -9.83 15.65 3.91
C ALA A 137 -10.52 15.64 5.27
N ASN A 138 -11.83 15.83 5.27
CA ASN A 138 -12.64 15.86 6.49
C ASN A 138 -12.58 14.51 7.21
N TRP A 139 -12.63 13.39 6.49
CA TRP A 139 -12.54 12.07 7.11
C TRP A 139 -11.14 11.76 7.64
N ILE A 140 -10.09 12.01 6.86
CA ILE A 140 -8.72 11.60 7.20
C ILE A 140 -8.14 12.48 8.31
N TYR A 141 -8.36 13.79 8.22
CA TYR A 141 -7.68 14.77 9.08
C TYR A 141 -8.62 15.40 10.12
N GLY A 142 -9.93 15.39 9.88
CA GLY A 142 -10.91 15.93 10.82
C GLY A 142 -10.69 17.41 11.09
N ASP A 143 -10.54 17.73 12.38
CA ASP A 143 -10.27 19.09 12.88
C ASP A 143 -8.76 19.40 12.97
N THR A 144 -7.90 18.47 12.53
CA THR A 144 -6.45 18.58 12.62
C THR A 144 -5.82 18.72 11.25
N ASP A 145 -4.66 19.37 11.19
CA ASP A 145 -3.87 19.47 9.97
C ASP A 145 -2.61 18.60 10.11
N PRO A 146 -2.18 17.89 9.05
CA PRO A 146 -0.96 17.09 9.09
C PRO A 146 0.29 17.95 9.30
N VAL A 147 1.25 17.40 10.05
CA VAL A 147 2.50 18.07 10.44
C VAL A 147 3.70 17.24 10.00
N PHE A 148 4.62 17.88 9.28
CA PHE A 148 5.87 17.29 8.79
C PHE A 148 7.06 18.12 9.31
N GLY A 149 7.74 17.61 10.34
CA GLY A 149 8.71 18.40 11.11
C GLY A 149 8.08 19.64 11.74
N ASN A 150 8.45 20.82 11.25
CA ASN A 150 7.92 22.11 11.70
C ASN A 150 6.93 22.74 10.70
N ILE A 151 6.52 22.00 9.67
CA ILE A 151 5.62 22.46 8.62
C ILE A 151 4.23 21.87 8.87
N THR A 152 3.22 22.74 8.93
CA THR A 152 1.80 22.34 8.97
C THR A 152 1.18 22.68 7.63
N VAL A 153 0.50 21.71 7.01
CA VAL A 153 -0.21 21.91 5.73
C VAL A 153 -1.69 21.60 5.91
N LYS A 154 -2.54 22.27 5.14
CA LYS A 154 -3.99 22.03 5.20
C LYS A 154 -4.31 20.65 4.64
N GLY A 155 -5.06 19.85 5.40
CA GLY A 155 -5.50 18.52 4.93
C GLY A 155 -6.29 18.57 3.61
N THR A 156 -7.03 19.65 3.38
CA THR A 156 -7.73 19.93 2.12
C THR A 156 -6.78 20.15 0.95
N ASP A 157 -5.66 20.85 1.15
CA ASP A 157 -4.70 21.11 0.08
C ASP A 157 -4.00 19.81 -0.34
N VAL A 158 -3.70 18.94 0.65
CA VAL A 158 -3.10 17.63 0.42
C VAL A 158 -4.03 16.75 -0.42
N THR A 159 -5.28 16.58 -0.01
CA THR A 159 -6.24 15.72 -0.71
C THR A 159 -6.66 16.29 -2.07
N GLN A 160 -6.72 17.63 -2.21
CA GLN A 160 -6.99 18.29 -3.48
C GLN A 160 -5.87 18.06 -4.51
N ALA A 161 -4.62 18.00 -4.07
CA ALA A 161 -3.48 17.61 -4.91
C ALA A 161 -3.45 16.10 -5.17
N SER A 162 -3.96 15.30 -4.24
CA SER A 162 -3.87 13.85 -4.26
C SER A 162 -4.93 13.15 -5.12
N ILE A 163 -6.22 13.42 -4.88
CA ILE A 163 -7.37 12.73 -5.51
C ILE A 163 -7.25 12.66 -7.04
N PRO A 164 -6.86 13.72 -7.77
CA PRO A 164 -6.75 13.67 -9.23
C PRO A 164 -5.65 12.72 -9.76
N THR A 165 -4.74 12.27 -8.89
CA THR A 165 -3.64 11.35 -9.26
C THR A 165 -4.01 9.87 -9.07
N ILE A 166 -5.15 9.60 -8.44
CA ILE A 166 -5.69 8.25 -8.21
C ILE A 166 -6.70 7.94 -9.30
N HIS A 167 -6.59 6.78 -9.93
CA HIS A 167 -7.60 6.32 -10.87
C HIS A 167 -8.62 5.45 -10.13
N PHE A 168 -9.66 6.09 -9.61
CA PHE A 168 -10.81 5.39 -9.06
C PHE A 168 -11.51 4.61 -10.17
N THR A 169 -11.72 3.33 -9.91
CA THR A 169 -12.41 2.45 -10.85
C THR A 169 -12.87 1.18 -10.13
N THR A 170 -14.10 0.80 -10.44
CA THR A 170 -14.70 -0.47 -10.00
C THR A 170 -14.77 -1.51 -11.13
N GLU A 171 -14.22 -1.20 -12.31
CA GLU A 171 -14.32 -2.06 -13.49
C GLU A 171 -13.30 -3.22 -13.47
N VAL A 172 -13.82 -4.44 -13.54
CA VAL A 172 -13.02 -5.67 -13.69
C VAL A 172 -12.73 -5.91 -15.18
N THR A 173 -11.70 -5.24 -15.71
CA THR A 173 -11.22 -5.42 -17.09
C THR A 173 -10.36 -6.67 -17.24
N ASP A 174 -10.13 -7.12 -18.48
CA ASP A 174 -9.17 -8.21 -18.76
C ASP A 174 -7.75 -7.85 -18.29
N LYS A 175 -7.34 -6.60 -18.55
CA LYS A 175 -6.06 -6.07 -18.10
C LYS A 175 -5.93 -6.11 -16.58
N TRP A 176 -6.95 -5.66 -15.85
CA TRP A 176 -6.94 -5.72 -14.38
C TRP A 176 -6.79 -7.16 -13.89
N ARG A 177 -7.53 -8.12 -14.48
CA ARG A 177 -7.37 -9.55 -14.15
C ARG A 177 -5.96 -10.08 -14.45
N ASP A 178 -5.38 -9.68 -15.58
CA ASP A 178 -4.01 -10.05 -15.97
C ASP A 178 -2.98 -9.53 -14.96
N ASP A 179 -3.14 -8.29 -14.49
CA ASP A 179 -2.22 -7.69 -13.52
C ASP A 179 -2.38 -8.28 -12.12
N VAL A 180 -3.61 -8.57 -11.67
CA VAL A 180 -3.83 -9.34 -10.43
C VAL A 180 -3.12 -10.69 -10.52
N TYR A 181 -3.26 -11.39 -11.65
CA TYR A 181 -2.58 -12.66 -11.86
C TYR A 181 -1.05 -12.52 -11.90
N THR A 182 -0.53 -11.40 -12.42
CA THR A 182 0.90 -11.07 -12.39
C THR A 182 1.40 -10.94 -10.95
N PHE A 183 0.68 -10.22 -10.08
CA PHE A 183 1.03 -10.15 -8.65
C PHE A 183 1.04 -11.52 -7.98
N ILE A 184 0.07 -12.39 -8.30
CA ILE A 184 0.06 -13.77 -7.80
C ILE A 184 1.32 -14.53 -8.25
N GLN A 185 1.75 -14.39 -9.51
CA GLN A 185 2.99 -15.03 -9.97
C GLN A 185 4.21 -14.48 -9.24
N ILE A 186 4.30 -13.16 -9.06
CA ILE A 186 5.39 -12.54 -8.29
C ILE A 186 5.43 -13.13 -6.88
N TYR A 187 4.29 -13.17 -6.19
CA TYR A 187 4.18 -13.68 -4.85
C TYR A 187 4.56 -15.18 -4.73
N ARG A 188 4.17 -16.01 -5.69
CA ARG A 188 4.62 -17.41 -5.76
C ARG A 188 6.13 -17.50 -5.94
N SER A 189 6.67 -16.67 -6.82
CA SER A 189 8.08 -16.68 -7.18
C SER A 189 8.99 -16.27 -6.02
N ILE A 190 8.50 -15.48 -5.06
CA ILE A 190 9.21 -15.09 -3.84
C ILE A 190 8.83 -15.97 -2.62
N GLY A 191 7.96 -16.96 -2.80
CA GLY A 191 7.55 -17.89 -1.75
C GLY A 191 6.56 -17.31 -0.73
N SER A 192 5.90 -16.19 -1.01
CA SER A 192 4.94 -15.53 -0.10
C SER A 192 3.54 -16.16 -0.15
N LEU A 193 3.20 -16.93 -1.19
CA LEU A 193 1.99 -17.76 -1.23
C LEU A 193 2.39 -19.21 -0.95
N ILE A 194 1.94 -19.74 0.17
CA ILE A 194 2.43 -20.98 0.78
C ILE A 194 1.39 -22.10 0.83
N ASP A 195 0.10 -21.79 0.63
CA ASP A 195 -0.99 -22.76 0.74
C ASP A 195 -1.95 -22.68 -0.46
N THR A 196 -3.14 -22.11 -0.30
CA THR A 196 -4.26 -22.29 -1.25
C THR A 196 -3.97 -21.75 -2.64
N LEU A 197 -3.20 -20.66 -2.75
CA LEU A 197 -2.87 -20.00 -4.02
C LEU A 197 -1.48 -20.38 -4.55
N LYS A 198 -0.72 -21.22 -3.83
CA LYS A 198 0.68 -21.54 -4.15
C LYS A 198 0.88 -22.11 -5.55
N SER A 199 0.01 -23.02 -5.99
CA SER A 199 0.21 -23.80 -7.22
C SER A 199 -1.05 -23.96 -8.08
N THR A 200 -2.00 -23.02 -7.97
CA THR A 200 -3.24 -23.05 -8.75
C THR A 200 -3.03 -22.52 -10.18
N SER A 201 -3.79 -23.07 -11.13
CA SER A 201 -3.96 -22.48 -12.47
C SER A 201 -4.63 -21.10 -12.36
N ARG A 202 -4.61 -20.32 -13.45
CA ARG A 202 -5.32 -19.03 -13.51
C ARG A 202 -6.80 -19.17 -13.19
N LYS A 203 -7.49 -20.12 -13.85
CA LYS A 203 -8.92 -20.35 -13.67
C LYS A 203 -9.27 -20.73 -12.22
N GLU A 204 -8.49 -21.62 -11.61
CA GLU A 204 -8.68 -21.99 -10.20
C GLU A 204 -8.45 -20.79 -9.28
N THR A 205 -7.41 -20.01 -9.55
CA THR A 205 -7.10 -18.80 -8.76
C THR A 205 -8.26 -17.80 -8.81
N GLU A 206 -8.76 -17.49 -10.00
CA GLU A 206 -9.90 -16.57 -10.17
C GLU A 206 -11.16 -17.08 -9.46
N ALA A 207 -11.44 -18.39 -9.51
CA ALA A 207 -12.55 -18.99 -8.78
C ALA A 207 -12.38 -18.94 -7.25
N ILE A 208 -11.15 -18.97 -6.76
CA ILE A 208 -10.82 -18.85 -5.34
C ILE A 208 -10.96 -17.40 -4.87
N ILE A 209 -10.40 -16.43 -5.59
CA ILE A 209 -10.30 -15.05 -5.10
C ILE A 209 -11.57 -14.22 -5.36
N TYR A 210 -12.34 -14.53 -6.40
CA TYR A 210 -13.53 -13.74 -6.78
C TYR A 210 -14.84 -14.43 -6.43
N ASP A 211 -15.89 -13.61 -6.29
CA ASP A 211 -17.29 -14.02 -6.51
C ASP A 211 -17.85 -13.24 -7.71
N GLN A 212 -17.70 -13.83 -8.90
CA GLN A 212 -18.12 -13.19 -10.16
C GLN A 212 -19.63 -12.89 -10.20
N SER A 213 -20.45 -13.70 -9.52
CA SER A 213 -21.90 -13.51 -9.56
C SER A 213 -22.36 -12.29 -8.76
N ILE A 214 -21.69 -11.99 -7.63
CA ILE A 214 -21.96 -10.76 -6.87
C ILE A 214 -21.55 -9.55 -7.70
N TYR A 215 -20.35 -9.57 -8.30
CA TYR A 215 -19.88 -8.46 -9.12
C TYR A 215 -20.84 -8.16 -10.28
N GLN A 216 -21.28 -9.18 -11.02
CA GLN A 216 -22.19 -8.97 -12.15
C GLN A 216 -23.56 -8.46 -11.71
N ALA A 217 -24.14 -9.04 -10.65
CA ALA A 217 -25.40 -8.53 -10.10
C ALA A 217 -25.27 -7.09 -9.59
N ALA A 218 -24.13 -6.73 -8.99
CA ALA A 218 -23.85 -5.36 -8.55
C ALA A 218 -23.75 -4.39 -9.72
N LYS A 219 -23.06 -4.80 -10.80
CA LYS A 219 -22.95 -4.02 -12.03
C LYS A 219 -24.32 -3.78 -12.68
N GLU A 220 -25.16 -4.81 -12.75
CA GLU A 220 -26.54 -4.69 -13.24
C GLU A 220 -27.39 -3.78 -12.36
N ALA A 221 -27.29 -3.91 -11.03
CA ALA A 221 -28.02 -3.05 -10.08
C ALA A 221 -27.58 -1.59 -10.19
N ALA A 222 -26.27 -1.33 -10.25
CA ALA A 222 -25.73 0.02 -10.44
C ALA A 222 -26.17 0.61 -11.79
N ALA A 223 -26.12 -0.15 -12.88
CA ALA A 223 -26.52 0.34 -14.20
C ALA A 223 -28.03 0.65 -14.30
N SER A 224 -28.87 -0.19 -13.69
CA SER A 224 -30.34 -0.06 -13.77
C SER A 224 -30.96 0.83 -12.69
N GLY A 225 -30.27 1.05 -11.57
CA GLY A 225 -30.84 1.66 -10.37
C GLY A 225 -31.83 0.76 -9.62
N VAL A 226 -31.92 -0.52 -10.00
CA VAL A 226 -32.80 -1.51 -9.36
C VAL A 226 -31.96 -2.42 -8.47
N TYR A 227 -32.11 -2.25 -7.17
CA TYR A 227 -31.36 -3.00 -6.16
C TYR A 227 -32.15 -4.20 -5.62
N PRO A 228 -31.50 -5.35 -5.37
CA PRO A 228 -32.14 -6.43 -4.63
C PRO A 228 -32.43 -5.95 -3.21
N THR A 229 -33.50 -6.47 -2.59
CA THR A 229 -33.85 -6.16 -1.20
C THR A 229 -33.15 -7.15 -0.27
N PRO A 230 -32.12 -6.75 0.48
CA PRO A 230 -31.39 -7.68 1.33
C PRO A 230 -32.23 -8.13 2.52
N LYS A 231 -31.86 -9.28 3.10
CA LYS A 231 -32.39 -9.69 4.40
C LYS A 231 -31.99 -8.63 5.45
N PRO A 232 -32.92 -8.14 6.28
CA PRO A 232 -32.57 -7.24 7.39
C PRO A 232 -31.53 -7.85 8.32
N ALA A 233 -30.65 -7.00 8.84
CA ALA A 233 -29.64 -7.35 9.83
C ALA A 233 -29.56 -6.24 10.88
N ASP A 234 -29.09 -6.57 12.08
CA ASP A 234 -28.94 -5.55 13.13
C ASP A 234 -27.80 -4.59 12.78
N GLU A 235 -26.59 -5.13 12.59
CA GLU A 235 -25.37 -4.38 12.31
C GLU A 235 -24.48 -5.13 11.32
N ILE A 236 -23.79 -4.38 10.45
CA ILE A 236 -22.58 -4.85 9.75
C ILE A 236 -21.40 -3.91 10.02
N LYS A 237 -20.18 -4.42 9.85
CA LYS A 237 -18.96 -3.65 10.01
C LYS A 237 -18.13 -3.61 8.73
N ILE A 238 -17.73 -2.42 8.32
CA ILE A 238 -16.88 -2.17 7.15
C ILE A 238 -15.54 -1.60 7.62
N GLY A 239 -14.47 -2.31 7.32
CA GLY A 239 -13.10 -1.87 7.56
C GLY A 239 -12.59 -0.87 6.52
N TYR A 240 -11.81 0.11 6.96
CA TYR A 240 -11.18 1.11 6.08
C TYR A 240 -9.80 1.53 6.63
N LEU A 241 -8.99 2.18 5.80
CA LEU A 241 -7.71 2.80 6.18
C LEU A 241 -7.83 4.33 6.11
N LEU A 242 -7.04 5.05 6.91
CA LEU A 242 -6.90 6.52 6.79
C LEU A 242 -6.07 6.87 5.55
N SER A 243 -6.68 6.70 4.39
CA SER A 243 -6.11 6.95 3.07
C SER A 243 -7.23 7.43 2.14
N ASP A 244 -6.92 8.36 1.24
CA ASP A 244 -7.86 8.81 0.22
C ASP A 244 -8.06 7.77 -0.90
N HIS A 245 -7.30 6.68 -0.87
CA HIS A 245 -7.61 5.44 -1.58
C HIS A 245 -9.00 4.88 -1.22
N ASP A 246 -9.48 5.17 -0.01
CA ASP A 246 -10.78 4.72 0.50
C ASP A 246 -11.87 5.79 0.29
N ALA A 247 -11.58 6.87 -0.45
CA ALA A 247 -12.53 7.96 -0.75
C ALA A 247 -13.89 7.50 -1.30
N PRO A 248 -14.02 6.42 -2.10
CA PRO A 248 -15.32 5.89 -2.49
C PRO A 248 -16.23 5.56 -1.31
N LEU A 249 -15.68 5.05 -0.20
CA LEU A 249 -16.43 4.80 1.02
C LEU A 249 -16.82 6.11 1.71
N PHE A 250 -15.92 7.08 1.77
CA PHE A 250 -16.16 8.36 2.44
C PHE A 250 -17.27 9.16 1.73
N VAL A 251 -17.19 9.25 0.41
CA VAL A 251 -18.18 9.94 -0.44
C VAL A 251 -19.56 9.31 -0.29
N LEU A 252 -19.67 7.97 -0.23
CA LEU A 252 -20.98 7.31 -0.04
C LEU A 252 -21.74 7.77 1.20
N VAL A 253 -20.99 8.12 2.25
CA VAL A 253 -21.55 8.50 3.54
C VAL A 253 -21.70 10.02 3.64
N LYS A 254 -20.70 10.77 3.17
CA LYS A 254 -20.70 12.24 3.23
C LYS A 254 -21.69 12.86 2.26
N GLU A 255 -21.81 12.28 1.07
CA GLU A 255 -22.71 12.74 0.00
C GLU A 255 -23.98 11.86 -0.09
N TRP A 256 -24.43 11.31 1.05
CA TRP A 256 -25.57 10.39 1.12
C TRP A 256 -26.87 10.93 0.50
N GLU A 257 -27.08 12.24 0.54
CA GLU A 257 -28.24 12.92 -0.04
C GLU A 257 -28.26 12.75 -1.57
N TYR A 258 -27.10 12.84 -2.22
CA TYR A 258 -26.96 12.58 -3.64
C TYR A 258 -27.40 11.15 -3.97
N PHE A 259 -26.94 10.14 -3.21
CA PHE A 259 -27.30 8.74 -3.46
C PHE A 259 -28.77 8.45 -3.15
N LYS A 260 -29.35 9.14 -2.17
CA LYS A 260 -30.79 9.07 -1.90
C LYS A 260 -31.59 9.60 -3.09
N GLU A 261 -31.23 10.75 -3.64
CA GLU A 261 -31.92 11.38 -4.76
C GLU A 261 -31.73 10.61 -6.08
N ASN A 262 -30.57 9.97 -6.27
CA ASN A 262 -30.16 9.33 -7.53
C ASN A 262 -30.19 7.78 -7.51
N GLY A 263 -30.92 7.19 -6.57
CA GLY A 263 -31.03 5.73 -6.48
C GLY A 263 -31.83 5.20 -5.30
N ASN A 264 -32.23 6.07 -4.36
CA ASN A 264 -32.99 5.72 -3.15
C ASN A 264 -32.36 4.56 -2.33
N THR A 265 -31.05 4.37 -2.50
CA THR A 265 -30.21 3.39 -1.82
C THR A 265 -28.94 4.13 -1.40
N TYR A 266 -28.66 4.22 -0.10
CA TYR A 266 -27.69 5.18 0.44
C TYR A 266 -27.27 4.82 1.88
N LEU A 267 -26.14 5.38 2.32
CA LEU A 267 -25.62 5.28 3.69
C LEU A 267 -25.81 6.62 4.41
N LYS A 268 -26.82 6.71 5.27
CA LYS A 268 -27.08 7.95 6.01
C LYS A 268 -26.27 8.00 7.30
N PRO A 269 -25.39 8.99 7.53
CA PRO A 269 -24.61 9.11 8.76
C PRO A 269 -25.52 9.29 9.98
N GLU A 270 -25.18 8.63 11.08
CA GLU A 270 -25.91 8.63 12.36
C GLU A 270 -25.02 9.06 13.53
N GLU A 271 -23.73 8.75 13.49
CA GLU A 271 -22.73 9.27 14.43
C GLU A 271 -21.47 9.71 13.68
N GLU A 272 -21.05 10.95 13.94
CA GLU A 272 -19.83 11.54 13.38
C GLU A 272 -19.02 12.23 14.49
N LYS A 273 -17.70 12.04 14.47
CA LYS A 273 -16.77 12.62 15.42
C LYS A 273 -15.53 13.13 14.70
N SER A 274 -15.26 14.43 14.82
CA SER A 274 -14.12 15.09 14.18
C SER A 274 -13.97 14.71 12.70
N GLY A 275 -15.06 14.82 11.94
CA GLY A 275 -15.10 14.49 10.51
C GLY A 275 -15.23 13.01 10.16
N GLN A 276 -14.95 12.08 11.08
CA GLN A 276 -15.09 10.65 10.83
C GLN A 276 -16.49 10.15 11.19
N VAL A 277 -17.16 9.52 10.25
CA VAL A 277 -18.46 8.87 10.53
C VAL A 277 -18.18 7.49 11.12
N GLU A 278 -18.63 7.27 12.36
CA GLU A 278 -18.46 6.01 13.07
C GLU A 278 -19.62 5.05 12.76
N ARG A 279 -20.84 5.58 12.57
CA ARG A 279 -22.03 4.80 12.23
C ARG A 279 -22.93 5.48 11.19
N ALA A 280 -23.53 4.67 10.34
CA ALA A 280 -24.55 5.07 9.38
C ALA A 280 -25.69 4.03 9.29
N GLY A 281 -26.88 4.46 8.90
CA GLY A 281 -27.95 3.55 8.49
C GLY A 281 -27.85 3.24 7.00
N LEU A 282 -27.84 1.95 6.64
CA LEU A 282 -27.99 1.55 5.23
C LEU A 282 -29.48 1.51 4.87
N TYR A 283 -29.85 2.32 3.88
CA TYR A 283 -31.18 2.32 3.28
C TYR A 283 -31.11 1.71 1.89
N VAL A 284 -32.03 0.80 1.58
CA VAL A 284 -32.19 0.21 0.25
C VAL A 284 -33.64 0.38 -0.18
N ASN A 285 -33.86 0.96 -1.36
CA ASN A 285 -35.19 1.30 -1.87
C ASN A 285 -36.04 2.09 -0.83
N GLY A 286 -35.40 2.97 -0.05
CA GLY A 286 -36.03 3.80 0.98
C GLY A 286 -36.29 3.10 2.33
N GLN A 287 -35.99 1.80 2.47
CA GLN A 287 -36.14 1.06 3.73
C GLN A 287 -34.78 0.90 4.43
N LYS A 288 -34.70 1.18 5.74
CA LYS A 288 -33.50 0.88 6.54
C LYS A 288 -33.34 -0.65 6.64
N ILE A 289 -32.18 -1.16 6.22
CA ILE A 289 -31.86 -2.59 6.21
C ILE A 289 -31.03 -2.99 7.43
N CYS A 290 -30.04 -2.19 7.80
CA CYS A 290 -29.17 -2.41 8.95
C CYS A 290 -28.43 -1.13 9.36
N GLU A 291 -27.79 -1.17 10.53
CA GLU A 291 -26.73 -0.23 10.89
C GLU A 291 -25.40 -0.68 10.27
N VAL A 292 -24.55 0.29 9.95
CA VAL A 292 -23.21 0.10 9.40
C VAL A 292 -22.24 0.84 10.30
N SER A 293 -21.33 0.09 10.92
CA SER A 293 -20.23 0.64 11.70
C SER A 293 -18.95 0.64 10.87
N PHE A 294 -18.27 1.79 10.85
CA PHE A 294 -17.01 1.95 10.13
C PHE A 294 -15.84 1.72 11.10
N VAL A 295 -14.95 0.80 10.73
CA VAL A 295 -13.87 0.35 11.62
C VAL A 295 -12.53 0.68 10.99
N GLN A 296 -11.82 1.63 11.58
CA GLN A 296 -10.48 1.99 11.12
C GLN A 296 -9.48 0.85 11.41
N GLY A 297 -8.73 0.45 10.39
CA GLY A 297 -7.57 -0.41 10.52
C GLY A 297 -6.25 0.37 10.54
N ASN A 298 -5.21 -0.26 11.07
CA ASN A 298 -3.86 0.32 11.08
C ASN A 298 -3.06 -0.01 9.80
N ALA A 299 -3.41 -1.10 9.12
CA ALA A 299 -2.81 -1.56 7.87
C ALA A 299 -3.69 -2.63 7.22
N GLY A 300 -3.42 -2.95 5.96
CA GLY A 300 -4.14 -4.00 5.22
C GLY A 300 -4.18 -5.36 5.94
N PRO A 301 -3.04 -5.90 6.44
CA PRO A 301 -3.03 -7.17 7.18
C PRO A 301 -3.86 -7.14 8.48
N ASN A 302 -3.96 -5.97 9.11
CA ASN A 302 -4.82 -5.80 10.28
C ASN A 302 -6.30 -5.93 9.90
N LEU A 303 -6.75 -5.27 8.83
CA LEU A 303 -8.12 -5.39 8.34
C LEU A 303 -8.48 -6.84 7.95
N THR A 304 -7.63 -7.52 7.19
CA THR A 304 -7.92 -8.91 6.81
C THR A 304 -7.89 -9.87 8.00
N THR A 305 -7.06 -9.61 9.03
CA THR A 305 -7.12 -10.34 10.31
C THR A 305 -8.45 -10.11 11.03
N MET A 306 -8.96 -8.88 11.03
CA MET A 306 -10.28 -8.56 11.60
C MET A 306 -11.40 -9.26 10.83
N MET A 307 -11.29 -9.37 9.50
CA MET A 307 -12.24 -10.14 8.68
C MET A 307 -12.21 -11.63 9.01
N GLN A 308 -11.02 -12.21 9.16
CA GLN A 308 -10.82 -13.63 9.50
C GLN A 308 -11.33 -13.99 10.91
N THR A 309 -11.24 -13.06 11.86
CA THR A 309 -11.80 -13.22 13.21
C THR A 309 -13.29 -12.85 13.27
N ASN A 310 -13.88 -12.49 12.13
CA ASN A 310 -15.25 -11.98 12.01
C ASN A 310 -15.56 -10.76 12.89
N SER A 311 -14.52 -9.99 13.24
CA SER A 311 -14.68 -8.70 13.92
C SER A 311 -15.21 -7.62 12.98
N ILE A 312 -14.97 -7.78 11.66
CA ILE A 312 -15.59 -7.01 10.57
C ILE A 312 -16.02 -7.94 9.44
N GLN A 313 -17.00 -7.54 8.63
CA GLN A 313 -17.58 -8.36 7.55
C GLN A 313 -17.05 -7.97 6.18
N TYR A 314 -16.85 -6.67 5.96
CA TYR A 314 -16.34 -6.10 4.72
C TYR A 314 -15.10 -5.26 4.99
N ALA A 315 -14.28 -5.02 3.97
CA ALA A 315 -13.20 -4.05 4.06
C ALA A 315 -12.82 -3.49 2.69
N VAL A 316 -12.37 -2.22 2.68
CA VAL A 316 -11.52 -1.67 1.63
C VAL A 316 -10.07 -1.79 2.09
N ALA A 317 -9.23 -2.47 1.30
CA ALA A 317 -7.81 -2.61 1.60
C ALA A 317 -7.01 -2.94 0.32
N GLY A 318 -5.69 -2.91 0.42
CA GLY A 318 -4.81 -3.36 -0.66
C GLY A 318 -5.07 -4.81 -1.09
N LEU A 319 -4.95 -5.06 -2.39
CA LEU A 319 -5.07 -6.38 -3.02
C LEU A 319 -4.16 -7.41 -2.35
N THR A 320 -2.93 -7.02 -2.03
CA THR A 320 -1.90 -7.91 -1.50
C THR A 320 -2.25 -8.54 -0.14
N PRO A 321 -2.71 -7.78 0.88
CA PRO A 321 -3.29 -8.34 2.10
C PRO A 321 -4.41 -9.36 1.84
N PHE A 322 -5.30 -9.10 0.89
CA PHE A 322 -6.35 -10.04 0.51
C PHE A 322 -5.77 -11.33 -0.06
N LEU A 323 -4.83 -11.25 -1.00
CA LEU A 323 -4.19 -12.43 -1.59
C LEU A 323 -3.48 -13.30 -0.53
N SER A 324 -2.67 -12.70 0.34
CA SER A 324 -1.99 -13.42 1.43
C SER A 324 -2.97 -14.04 2.43
N SER A 325 -4.07 -13.34 2.71
CA SER A 325 -5.09 -13.84 3.64
C SER A 325 -5.90 -14.97 3.04
N ILE A 326 -6.28 -14.88 1.76
CA ILE A 326 -6.99 -15.94 1.02
C ILE A 326 -6.11 -17.20 0.89
N ASP A 327 -4.81 -17.02 0.67
CA ASP A 327 -3.86 -18.12 0.59
C ASP A 327 -3.83 -18.97 1.86
N THR A 328 -3.72 -18.31 3.01
CA THR A 328 -3.49 -18.97 4.31
C THR A 328 -4.78 -19.30 5.07
N ARG A 329 -5.87 -18.57 4.83
CA ARG A 329 -7.18 -18.79 5.47
C ARG A 329 -8.30 -18.53 4.47
N LYS A 330 -8.95 -19.63 4.05
CA LYS A 330 -10.06 -19.61 3.12
C LYS A 330 -11.22 -18.76 3.65
N GLY A 331 -12.04 -18.25 2.73
CA GLY A 331 -13.32 -17.62 3.06
C GLY A 331 -13.41 -16.12 2.82
N LEU A 332 -12.29 -15.45 2.48
CA LEU A 332 -12.35 -14.09 1.97
C LEU A 332 -12.58 -14.10 0.45
N LYS A 333 -13.35 -13.13 -0.04
CA LYS A 333 -13.59 -12.89 -1.46
C LYS A 333 -13.36 -11.42 -1.80
N ILE A 334 -12.74 -11.19 -2.95
CA ILE A 334 -12.67 -9.87 -3.59
C ILE A 334 -13.95 -9.70 -4.41
N LEU A 335 -14.70 -8.63 -4.14
CA LEU A 335 -15.98 -8.33 -4.79
C LEU A 335 -15.80 -7.36 -5.96
N ALA A 336 -14.96 -6.35 -5.82
CA ALA A 336 -14.64 -5.39 -6.88
C ALA A 336 -13.29 -4.69 -6.60
N PRO A 337 -12.60 -4.16 -7.63
CA PRO A 337 -11.60 -3.12 -7.41
C PRO A 337 -12.25 -1.86 -6.86
N VAL A 338 -11.43 -1.03 -6.21
CA VAL A 338 -11.83 0.30 -5.72
C VAL A 338 -11.07 1.38 -6.47
N MET A 339 -9.79 1.14 -6.74
CA MET A 339 -8.97 2.03 -7.56
C MET A 339 -7.72 1.32 -8.08
N THR A 340 -7.06 1.99 -9.02
CA THR A 340 -5.72 1.69 -9.53
C THR A 340 -4.80 2.90 -9.35
N GLU A 341 -3.49 2.67 -9.34
CA GLU A 341 -2.46 3.71 -9.25
C GLU A 341 -2.44 4.47 -7.90
N GLY A 342 -2.03 5.75 -7.89
CA GLY A 342 -1.96 6.56 -6.65
C GLY A 342 -0.71 6.32 -5.80
N SER A 343 0.41 5.89 -6.39
CA SER A 343 1.69 5.79 -5.66
C SER A 343 2.86 6.30 -6.48
N ALA A 344 3.92 6.73 -5.80
CA ALA A 344 5.10 7.30 -6.42
C ALA A 344 6.35 7.11 -5.56
N LEU A 345 7.51 7.11 -6.22
CA LEU A 345 8.80 7.30 -5.59
C LEU A 345 9.03 8.81 -5.39
N ILE A 346 9.20 9.21 -4.13
CA ILE A 346 9.48 10.58 -3.72
C ILE A 346 10.89 10.70 -3.11
N THR A 347 11.44 11.90 -3.15
CA THR A 347 12.71 12.26 -2.49
C THR A 347 12.60 13.66 -1.88
N THR A 348 13.63 14.10 -1.16
CA THR A 348 13.70 15.46 -0.62
C THR A 348 13.67 16.51 -1.73
N ALA A 349 13.07 17.68 -1.47
CA ALA A 349 12.92 18.73 -2.48
C ALA A 349 14.25 19.19 -3.10
N ASN A 350 15.33 19.16 -2.30
CA ASN A 350 16.68 19.58 -2.69
C ASN A 350 17.51 18.46 -3.37
N ALA A 351 16.97 17.25 -3.55
CA ALA A 351 17.69 16.17 -4.20
C ALA A 351 18.06 16.53 -5.64
N PRO A 352 19.23 16.08 -6.15
CA PRO A 352 19.77 16.47 -7.45
C PRO A 352 19.09 15.74 -8.64
N VAL A 353 17.91 15.16 -8.45
CA VAL A 353 17.20 14.32 -9.42
C VAL A 353 15.74 14.73 -9.55
N ASN A 354 15.16 14.57 -10.74
CA ASN A 354 13.77 14.94 -11.03
C ASN A 354 13.02 13.87 -11.85
N ASN A 355 13.67 12.76 -12.16
CA ASN A 355 13.09 11.67 -12.94
C ASN A 355 13.81 10.35 -12.62
N TRP A 356 13.20 9.23 -13.03
CA TRP A 356 13.75 7.88 -12.82
C TRP A 356 15.19 7.72 -13.35
N LYS A 357 15.47 8.25 -14.56
CA LYS A 357 16.81 8.14 -15.17
C LYS A 357 17.88 8.84 -14.34
N GLU A 358 17.59 10.04 -13.83
CA GLU A 358 18.48 10.77 -12.92
C GLU A 358 18.63 10.04 -11.59
N PHE A 359 17.55 9.47 -11.05
CA PHE A 359 17.60 8.63 -9.85
C PHE A 359 18.52 7.41 -10.02
N VAL A 360 18.43 6.69 -11.14
CA VAL A 360 19.31 5.54 -11.45
C VAL A 360 20.78 5.96 -11.46
N ALA A 361 21.10 7.09 -12.09
CA ALA A 361 22.46 7.62 -12.10
C ALA A 361 22.93 8.03 -10.70
N TRP A 362 22.05 8.63 -9.91
CA TRP A 362 22.33 9.04 -8.53
C TRP A 362 22.57 7.85 -7.61
N ALA A 363 21.73 6.82 -7.68
CA ALA A 363 21.88 5.57 -6.92
C ALA A 363 23.21 4.88 -7.23
N LYS A 364 23.54 4.71 -8.52
CA LYS A 364 24.81 4.10 -8.97
C LYS A 364 26.02 4.90 -8.49
N LYS A 365 25.96 6.23 -8.57
CA LYS A 365 27.03 7.12 -8.07
C LYS A 365 27.21 6.98 -6.55
N ARG A 366 26.12 7.07 -5.79
CA ARG A 366 26.11 6.98 -4.32
C ARG A 366 26.64 5.64 -3.80
N SER A 367 26.24 4.55 -4.46
CA SER A 367 26.77 3.21 -4.18
C SER A 367 28.28 3.11 -4.46
N ALA A 368 28.77 3.64 -5.58
CA ALA A 368 30.20 3.66 -5.90
C ALA A 368 31.03 4.50 -4.91
N GLU A 369 30.41 5.50 -4.27
CA GLU A 369 31.00 6.31 -3.20
C GLU A 369 30.94 5.62 -1.82
N GLY A 370 30.38 4.41 -1.72
CA GLY A 370 30.23 3.65 -0.47
C GLY A 370 29.14 4.22 0.45
N ASN A 371 28.20 4.99 -0.10
CA ASN A 371 27.10 5.63 0.62
C ASN A 371 25.78 5.42 -0.14
N PRO A 372 25.28 4.17 -0.24
CA PRO A 372 24.07 3.86 -1.01
C PRO A 372 22.87 4.70 -0.55
N LEU A 373 21.90 4.90 -1.44
CA LEU A 373 20.66 5.60 -1.07
C LEU A 373 19.84 4.74 -0.14
N LEU A 374 19.30 5.35 0.92
CA LEU A 374 18.35 4.70 1.81
C LEU A 374 16.92 5.05 1.40
N ILE A 375 16.11 4.04 1.06
CA ILE A 375 14.76 4.19 0.54
C ILE A 375 13.76 3.60 1.52
N ALA A 376 12.82 4.42 2.00
CA ALA A 376 11.70 3.96 2.81
C ALA A 376 10.70 3.16 1.96
N ILE A 377 10.33 1.98 2.44
CA ILE A 377 9.19 1.18 1.93
C ILE A 377 8.13 1.03 3.04
N PRO A 378 6.83 0.93 2.71
CA PRO A 378 5.78 0.92 3.73
C PRO A 378 5.79 -0.36 4.57
N GLU A 379 5.92 -1.49 3.89
CA GLU A 379 6.04 -2.84 4.44
C GLU A 379 6.62 -3.75 3.33
N ALA A 380 7.31 -4.81 3.71
CA ALA A 380 7.86 -5.79 2.79
C ALA A 380 6.74 -6.48 1.99
N ASN A 381 6.99 -6.74 0.71
CA ASN A 381 6.10 -7.38 -0.26
C ASN A 381 4.83 -6.60 -0.60
N THR A 382 4.69 -5.34 -0.18
CA THR A 382 3.63 -4.46 -0.67
C THR A 382 3.71 -4.26 -2.19
N ILE A 383 2.64 -3.78 -2.81
CA ILE A 383 2.63 -3.47 -4.25
C ILE A 383 3.78 -2.50 -4.58
N GLN A 384 3.96 -1.47 -3.76
CA GLN A 384 5.01 -0.46 -3.86
C GLN A 384 6.40 -1.09 -3.76
N ASP A 385 6.64 -1.89 -2.72
CA ASP A 385 7.92 -2.59 -2.55
C ASP A 385 8.25 -3.46 -3.78
N LEU A 386 7.30 -4.24 -4.27
CA LEU A 386 7.52 -5.14 -5.40
C LEU A 386 7.75 -4.38 -6.72
N MET A 387 7.01 -3.30 -6.98
CA MET A 387 7.24 -2.47 -8.16
C MET A 387 8.62 -1.80 -8.11
N LEU A 388 9.03 -1.27 -6.95
CA LEU A 388 10.35 -0.69 -6.77
C LEU A 388 11.46 -1.72 -6.94
N LYS A 389 11.37 -2.88 -6.29
CA LYS A 389 12.34 -3.97 -6.42
C LYS A 389 12.45 -4.48 -7.87
N ASN A 390 11.33 -4.57 -8.59
CA ASN A 390 11.33 -4.91 -10.01
C ASN A 390 12.09 -3.86 -10.84
N ALA A 391 11.76 -2.58 -10.63
CA ALA A 391 12.38 -1.46 -11.35
C ALA A 391 13.88 -1.34 -11.09
N LEU A 392 14.31 -1.49 -9.83
CA LEU A 392 15.72 -1.52 -9.46
C LEU A 392 16.44 -2.68 -10.15
N SER A 393 15.81 -3.87 -10.19
CA SER A 393 16.35 -5.05 -10.88
C SER A 393 16.49 -4.81 -12.39
N THR A 394 15.50 -4.17 -13.04
CA THR A 394 15.56 -3.82 -14.47
C THR A 394 16.78 -2.96 -14.79
N GLU A 395 17.18 -2.08 -13.86
CA GLU A 395 18.31 -1.18 -14.00
C GLU A 395 19.66 -1.77 -13.56
N GLY A 396 19.66 -3.03 -13.13
CA GLY A 396 20.82 -3.72 -12.57
C GLY A 396 21.28 -3.15 -11.23
N ILE A 397 20.40 -2.46 -10.49
CA ILE A 397 20.68 -1.91 -9.16
C ILE A 397 20.39 -2.99 -8.12
N ARG A 398 21.44 -3.40 -7.40
CA ARG A 398 21.29 -4.30 -6.25
C ARG A 398 20.63 -3.56 -5.09
N PHE A 399 19.77 -4.23 -4.35
CA PHE A 399 19.18 -3.67 -3.14
C PHE A 399 19.35 -4.62 -1.96
N TYR A 400 19.50 -4.02 -0.78
CA TYR A 400 19.49 -4.73 0.50
C TYR A 400 18.17 -4.46 1.21
N ASP A 401 17.58 -5.50 1.78
CA ASP A 401 16.38 -5.49 2.62
C ASP A 401 16.81 -6.14 3.95
N GLU A 402 16.44 -5.55 5.10
CA GLU A 402 16.71 -6.13 6.43
C GLU A 402 16.07 -7.54 6.54
N GLY A 403 16.81 -8.57 6.11
CA GLY A 403 16.38 -9.96 6.16
C GLY A 403 16.66 -10.80 4.92
N SER A 404 16.88 -10.18 3.75
CA SER A 404 17.16 -10.93 2.52
C SER A 404 17.94 -10.14 1.47
N ILE A 405 18.77 -10.84 0.69
CA ILE A 405 19.22 -10.36 -0.61
C ILE A 405 18.33 -11.05 -1.65
N THR A 406 17.51 -10.27 -2.36
CA THR A 406 16.59 -10.79 -3.38
C THR A 406 17.06 -10.36 -4.76
N PHE A 407 17.25 -11.32 -5.67
CA PHE A 407 17.48 -11.07 -7.09
C PHE A 407 16.23 -11.47 -7.89
N PHE A 408 15.70 -10.57 -8.70
CA PHE A 408 14.74 -10.92 -9.75
C PHE A 408 15.51 -11.15 -11.06
N TYR A 409 15.72 -12.41 -11.43
CA TYR A 409 16.20 -12.75 -12.76
C TYR A 409 15.00 -13.02 -13.68
N PRO A 410 14.86 -12.33 -14.81
CA PRO A 410 13.97 -12.79 -15.86
C PRO A 410 14.71 -13.85 -16.67
N ASP A 411 14.13 -15.03 -16.83
CA ASP A 411 14.34 -15.77 -18.07
C ASP A 411 13.00 -16.31 -18.58
N SER A 412 12.69 -15.88 -19.79
CA SER A 412 11.69 -16.46 -20.67
C SER A 412 12.08 -17.91 -20.97
N GLU A 413 11.14 -18.84 -20.80
CA GLU A 413 11.25 -20.21 -21.30
C GLU A 413 12.45 -21.02 -20.76
N ASN A 414 12.55 -21.21 -19.45
CA ASN A 414 12.79 -22.52 -18.83
C ASN A 414 12.86 -22.37 -17.31
N GLN A 415 12.40 -23.41 -16.60
CA GLN A 415 12.37 -23.47 -15.15
C GLN A 415 13.77 -23.30 -14.53
N THR A 416 14.10 -22.10 -14.05
CA THR A 416 15.08 -21.88 -12.97
C THR A 416 14.61 -20.72 -12.11
N GLY A 417 14.35 -21.01 -10.83
CA GLY A 417 13.65 -20.12 -9.90
C GLY A 417 14.46 -18.92 -9.42
N ASN A 418 13.73 -17.95 -8.85
CA ASN A 418 14.31 -16.86 -8.08
C ASN A 418 15.15 -17.42 -6.93
N ILE A 419 16.35 -16.86 -6.73
CA ILE A 419 17.13 -17.10 -5.52
C ILE A 419 16.85 -15.92 -4.57
N SER A 420 15.87 -16.09 -3.70
CA SER A 420 15.74 -15.28 -2.48
C SER A 420 16.58 -15.95 -1.40
N VAL A 421 17.72 -15.35 -1.02
CA VAL A 421 18.46 -15.82 0.16
C VAL A 421 17.85 -15.16 1.38
N ASN A 422 16.93 -15.86 2.04
CA ASN A 422 16.46 -15.51 3.38
C ASN A 422 17.58 -15.82 4.38
N ILE A 423 18.15 -14.80 5.01
CA ILE A 423 19.27 -14.97 5.96
C ILE A 423 18.76 -15.54 7.30
N TYR A 424 17.44 -15.60 7.52
CA TYR A 424 16.82 -16.13 8.75
C TYR A 424 16.96 -17.65 8.96
N HIS A 425 17.56 -18.42 8.04
CA HIS A 425 17.73 -19.88 8.19
C HIS A 425 19.20 -20.37 8.23
N LEU A 426 20.19 -19.50 8.35
CA LEU A 426 21.60 -19.91 8.36
C LEU A 426 22.16 -20.35 9.73
N ASN A 427 21.32 -20.52 10.77
CA ASN A 427 21.79 -20.98 12.08
C ASN A 427 21.97 -22.51 12.22
N ASN A 428 21.71 -23.32 11.18
CA ASN A 428 21.79 -24.79 11.29
C ASN A 428 22.48 -25.48 10.11
N ILE A 429 23.65 -25.01 9.69
CA ILE A 429 24.56 -25.86 8.89
C ILE A 429 25.90 -25.95 9.62
N HIS A 430 26.09 -27.07 10.32
CA HIS A 430 27.38 -27.49 10.82
C HIS A 430 28.34 -27.71 9.65
N LEU A 431 29.51 -27.08 9.74
CA LEU A 431 30.69 -27.37 8.92
C LEU A 431 31.03 -28.87 8.98
N LEU A 432 31.13 -29.48 7.80
CA LEU A 432 32.02 -30.62 7.53
C LEU A 432 32.83 -30.31 6.27
#